data_AF-A0A920D3C2-F1
#
_entry.id   AF-A0A920D3C2-F1
#
_cell.length_a   1.000
_cell.length_b   1.000
_cell.length_c   1.000
_cell.angle_alpha   90.00
_cell.angle_beta   90.00
_cell.angle_gamma   90.00
#
_symmetry.space_group_name_H-M   'P 1'
#
loop_
_entity.id
_entity.type
_entity.pdbx_description
1 polymer ?
#
loop_
_entity_poly.entity_id
_entity_poly.type
_entity_poly.pdbx_seq_one_letter_code
_entity_poly.pdbx_strand_id
1 'polypeptide(L)'
;MAQFNRIHLVVLDSVGIGEAPDAAQFDDYDVDTLGHIARERGGLRMPNMSKLGLSNIREIEGVAKAERPLAYYTKMQEASRGKDTMTGHWEIMGLYIDTPFRVFPDGFPQELIARIEEKTGRRVIGNKPASGTEIIKELGEEHMKTGALIVYTSADSVLQIAAHEDVVPLDELYRICEFCREITLEDPYMLGRIIARPFVGEPGNFTRTANRHDYALKPFGPTTMNALKDAGFDVIALGKISDIYDGEGVTRAIRTQSNMDGMDKLVNVLDEPFNGLSFLNLVDFDALYGHRRDPQGYGQALEDYDARLPEVFERMTEDDLLIVTADHGNDPTYRGTDHTREYVPLLVYSPRFHGGGRELPLRRTFADIGATVADNFGVKMPEHGTSFLAELK
;
A
#
# COMPACT_ATOMS: atom_id res chain seq x y z
N MET A 1 -27.57 13.64 -8.08
CA MET A 1 -26.54 13.42 -9.13
C MET A 1 -25.20 13.55 -8.45
N ALA A 2 -24.20 12.76 -8.86
CA ALA A 2 -22.87 12.86 -8.29
C ALA A 2 -22.27 14.26 -8.53
N GLN A 3 -21.47 14.77 -7.60
CA GLN A 3 -20.83 16.07 -7.76
C GLN A 3 -19.68 15.96 -8.79
N PHE A 4 -18.91 14.88 -8.75
CA PHE A 4 -17.86 14.51 -9.69
C PHE A 4 -18.21 13.17 -10.36
N ASN A 5 -17.95 13.06 -11.66
CA ASN A 5 -18.18 11.81 -12.40
C ASN A 5 -17.02 10.82 -12.19
N ARG A 6 -15.80 11.33 -11.98
CA ARG A 6 -14.62 10.51 -11.77
C ARG A 6 -13.85 10.99 -10.55
N ILE A 7 -13.50 10.05 -9.69
CA ILE A 7 -12.55 10.29 -8.61
C ILE A 7 -11.29 9.49 -8.93
N HIS A 8 -10.15 10.17 -8.89
CA HIS A 8 -8.82 9.59 -9.05
C HIS A 8 -8.14 9.62 -7.69
N LEU A 9 -8.03 8.47 -7.03
CA LEU A 9 -7.33 8.33 -5.76
C LEU A 9 -5.92 7.78 -6.02
N VAL A 10 -4.91 8.50 -5.55
CA VAL A 10 -3.50 8.12 -5.64
C VAL A 10 -2.95 7.98 -4.23
N VAL A 11 -2.54 6.76 -3.88
CA VAL A 11 -1.78 6.47 -2.66
C VAL A 11 -0.29 6.42 -3.03
N LEU A 12 0.47 7.33 -2.43
CA LEU A 12 1.92 7.33 -2.43
C LEU A 12 2.34 6.44 -1.25
N ASP A 13 2.49 5.14 -1.51
CA ASP A 13 2.69 4.11 -0.49
C ASP A 13 3.81 4.52 0.48
N SER A 14 3.52 4.53 1.78
CA SER A 14 4.43 4.91 2.87
C SER A 14 4.92 6.37 2.95
N VAL A 15 4.40 7.32 2.15
CA VAL A 15 4.85 8.73 2.18
C VAL A 15 4.23 9.51 3.36
N GLY A 16 4.71 9.21 4.57
CA GLY A 16 4.30 9.86 5.82
C GLY A 16 4.70 11.33 5.94
N ILE A 17 3.97 12.10 6.77
CA ILE A 17 4.19 13.52 7.04
C ILE A 17 4.37 13.81 8.54
N GLY A 18 5.11 12.94 9.23
CA GLY A 18 5.51 13.07 10.63
C GLY A 18 4.70 12.23 11.60
N GLU A 19 5.32 11.91 12.74
CA GLU A 19 4.79 11.04 13.78
C GLU A 19 3.31 11.30 14.14
N ALA A 20 2.55 10.21 14.26
CA ALA A 20 1.18 10.27 14.75
C ALA A 20 1.15 10.38 16.29
N PRO A 21 0.02 10.81 16.90
CA PRO A 21 -0.06 10.97 18.36
C PRO A 21 0.17 9.69 19.16
N ASP A 22 -0.04 8.52 18.54
CA ASP A 22 0.11 7.20 19.13
C ASP A 22 1.38 6.47 18.68
N ALA A 23 2.31 7.13 17.98
CA ALA A 23 3.53 6.54 17.44
C ALA A 23 4.37 5.78 18.48
N ALA A 24 4.44 6.29 19.73
CA ALA A 24 5.12 5.64 20.83
C ALA A 24 4.61 4.22 21.16
N GLN A 25 3.34 3.90 20.85
CA GLN A 25 2.78 2.55 21.03
C GLN A 25 3.35 1.54 20.02
N PHE A 26 3.90 2.03 18.91
CA PHE A 26 4.54 1.26 17.85
C PHE A 26 6.07 1.31 17.91
N ASP A 27 6.63 1.83 19.01
CA ASP A 27 8.07 2.08 19.18
C ASP A 27 8.65 3.04 18.11
N ASP A 28 7.79 3.90 17.57
CA ASP A 28 8.14 4.94 16.60
C ASP A 28 8.20 6.30 17.32
N TYR A 29 9.36 6.95 17.26
CA TYR A 29 9.64 8.23 17.93
C TYR A 29 10.43 9.12 16.99
N ASP A 30 10.08 10.40 16.89
CA ASP A 30 10.73 11.38 16.01
C ASP A 30 10.74 10.91 14.54
N VAL A 31 9.79 10.07 14.14
CA VAL A 31 9.67 9.58 12.76
C VAL A 31 9.09 10.67 11.87
N ASP A 32 9.70 10.87 10.71
CA ASP A 32 9.29 11.91 9.78
C ASP A 32 9.73 11.60 8.35
N THR A 33 8.95 10.77 7.63
CA THR A 33 9.31 10.30 6.29
C THR A 33 9.63 11.47 5.34
N LEU A 34 8.67 12.35 5.02
CA LEU A 34 8.91 13.47 4.10
C LEU A 34 9.95 14.47 4.62
N GLY A 35 9.93 14.77 5.93
CA GLY A 35 10.82 15.78 6.49
C GLY A 35 12.28 15.33 6.53
N HIS A 36 12.54 14.07 6.88
CA HIS A 36 13.87 13.50 6.91
C HIS A 36 14.44 13.27 5.52
N ILE A 37 13.63 12.80 4.57
CA ILE A 37 14.07 12.73 3.16
C ILE A 37 14.49 14.11 2.66
N ALA A 38 13.69 15.15 2.93
CA ALA A 38 14.00 16.50 2.50
C ALA A 38 15.31 17.03 3.10
N ARG A 39 15.54 16.77 4.40
CA ARG A 39 16.79 17.14 5.08
C ARG A 39 18.00 16.42 4.49
N GLU A 40 17.91 15.11 4.28
CA GLU A 40 19.00 14.29 3.71
C GLU A 40 19.33 14.67 2.26
N ARG A 41 18.36 15.20 1.51
CA ARG A 41 18.54 15.69 0.14
C ARG A 41 19.03 17.14 0.06
N GLY A 42 19.10 17.87 1.18
CA GLY A 42 19.34 19.33 1.17
C GLY A 42 18.21 20.12 0.50
N GLY A 43 16.99 19.61 0.63
CA GLY A 43 15.76 20.11 0.03
C GLY A 43 15.25 19.26 -1.15
N LEU A 44 13.95 18.97 -1.14
CA LEU A 44 13.25 18.28 -2.24
C LEU A 44 12.81 19.24 -3.34
N ARG A 45 12.81 18.79 -4.60
CA ARG A 45 12.30 19.56 -5.74
C ARG A 45 10.94 19.04 -6.22
N MET A 46 9.89 19.44 -5.53
CA MET A 46 8.51 19.04 -5.84
C MET A 46 7.60 20.25 -6.14
N PRO A 47 7.83 20.98 -7.26
CA PRO A 47 7.10 22.20 -7.58
C PRO A 47 5.59 21.98 -7.81
N ASN A 48 5.15 20.80 -8.23
CA ASN A 48 3.73 20.56 -8.47
C ASN A 48 2.98 20.26 -7.17
N MET A 49 3.54 19.43 -6.29
CA MET A 49 3.03 19.22 -4.94
C MET A 49 3.11 20.50 -4.10
N SER A 50 4.11 21.36 -4.32
CA SER A 50 4.16 22.72 -3.77
C SER A 50 2.93 23.52 -4.17
N LYS A 51 2.58 23.58 -5.46
CA LYS A 51 1.37 24.28 -5.96
C LYS A 51 0.08 23.70 -5.39
N LEU A 52 0.00 22.38 -5.21
CA LEU A 52 -1.15 21.74 -4.58
C LEU A 52 -1.29 22.13 -3.10
N GLY A 53 -0.18 22.45 -2.42
CA GLY A 53 -0.17 22.91 -1.03
C GLY A 53 0.46 21.94 -0.05
N LEU A 54 1.37 21.06 -0.48
CA LEU A 54 2.06 20.11 0.41
C LEU A 54 2.71 20.83 1.60
N SER A 55 3.47 21.89 1.35
CA SER A 55 4.09 22.71 2.41
C SER A 55 3.13 23.63 3.15
N ASN A 56 1.85 23.66 2.77
CA ASN A 56 0.80 24.30 3.56
C ASN A 56 0.29 23.37 4.67
N ILE A 57 0.42 22.05 4.53
CA ILE A 57 0.13 21.06 5.58
C ILE A 57 1.21 21.13 6.67
N ARG A 58 2.48 21.08 6.25
CA ARG A 58 3.67 21.22 7.09
C ARG A 58 4.84 21.62 6.21
N GLU A 59 5.67 22.55 6.65
CA GLU A 59 6.83 23.00 5.87
C GLU A 59 7.81 21.85 5.62
N ILE A 60 8.12 21.58 4.34
CA ILE A 60 9.09 20.57 3.89
C ILE A 60 10.25 21.30 3.21
N GLU A 61 11.48 20.98 3.59
CA GLU A 61 12.68 21.63 3.04
C GLU A 61 12.75 21.49 1.51
N GLY A 62 12.99 22.60 0.81
CA GLY A 62 13.01 22.66 -0.67
C GLY A 62 11.64 22.78 -1.35
N VAL A 63 10.54 22.47 -0.66
CA VAL A 63 9.18 22.59 -1.18
C VAL A 63 8.54 23.87 -0.65
N ALA A 64 8.36 24.87 -1.51
CA ALA A 64 7.80 26.15 -1.10
C ALA A 64 6.32 26.03 -0.67
N LYS A 65 5.91 26.81 0.33
CA LYS A 65 4.49 26.99 0.68
C LYS A 65 3.78 27.77 -0.43
N ALA A 66 2.62 27.29 -0.88
CA ALA A 66 1.82 28.02 -1.85
C ALA A 66 1.03 29.15 -1.17
N GLU A 67 1.11 30.37 -1.71
CA GLU A 67 0.26 31.48 -1.27
C GLU A 67 -1.21 31.24 -1.58
N ARG A 68 -1.48 30.58 -2.73
CA ARG A 68 -2.80 30.19 -3.20
C ARG A 68 -2.73 28.72 -3.66
N PRO A 69 -2.92 27.76 -2.75
CA PRO A 69 -2.83 26.35 -3.08
C PRO A 69 -3.95 25.95 -4.04
N LEU A 70 -3.64 25.10 -5.01
CA LEU A 70 -4.61 24.60 -5.97
C LEU A 70 -5.55 23.55 -5.35
N ALA A 71 -5.08 22.81 -4.35
CA ALA A 71 -5.86 21.78 -3.68
C ALA A 71 -6.37 22.26 -2.32
N TYR A 72 -7.46 21.64 -1.87
CA TYR A 72 -7.75 21.57 -0.44
C TYR A 72 -6.70 20.65 0.20
N TYR A 73 -6.26 21.00 1.40
CA TYR A 73 -5.11 20.31 2.01
C TYR A 73 -5.31 20.10 3.50
N THR A 74 -4.86 18.95 4.00
CA THR A 74 -4.75 18.65 5.43
C THR A 74 -3.85 17.43 5.60
N LYS A 75 -3.83 16.83 6.79
CA LYS A 75 -3.28 15.50 7.01
C LYS A 75 -4.34 14.60 7.64
N MET A 76 -4.10 13.29 7.60
CA MET A 76 -4.99 12.30 8.19
C MET A 76 -4.27 11.51 9.25
N GLN A 77 -4.98 11.18 10.32
CA GLN A 77 -4.54 10.28 11.37
C GLN A 77 -5.17 8.91 11.13
N GLU A 78 -4.37 7.86 11.20
CA GLU A 78 -4.85 6.48 11.15
C GLU A 78 -5.58 6.15 12.46
N ALA A 79 -6.79 5.59 12.39
CA ALA A 79 -7.57 5.21 13.56
C ALA A 79 -7.30 3.75 13.96
N SER A 80 -7.05 2.88 12.99
CA SER A 80 -6.81 1.45 13.15
C SER A 80 -5.52 1.17 13.91
N ARG A 81 -5.41 -0.02 14.49
CA ARG A 81 -4.32 -0.39 15.41
C ARG A 81 -3.12 -1.08 14.74
N GLY A 82 -3.14 -1.20 13.42
CA GLY A 82 -2.00 -1.59 12.59
C GLY A 82 -1.35 -0.37 11.92
N LYS A 83 -0.17 -0.56 11.34
CA LYS A 83 0.56 0.41 10.51
C LYS A 83 1.04 -0.20 9.19
N ASP A 84 0.43 -1.31 8.80
CA ASP A 84 0.74 -2.05 7.58
C ASP A 84 -0.14 -1.60 6.41
N THR A 85 0.31 -1.88 5.19
CA THR A 85 -0.37 -1.47 3.95
C THR A 85 -1.83 -1.92 3.88
N MET A 86 -2.17 -3.12 4.35
CA MET A 86 -3.55 -3.63 4.29
C MET A 86 -4.44 -2.84 5.24
N THR A 87 -4.00 -2.64 6.48
CA THR A 87 -4.73 -1.83 7.48
C THR A 87 -4.99 -0.42 6.96
N GLY A 88 -3.95 0.28 6.50
CA GLY A 88 -4.08 1.68 6.03
C GLY A 88 -5.02 1.79 4.83
N HIS A 89 -4.87 0.92 3.83
CA HIS A 89 -5.76 0.90 2.67
C HIS A 89 -7.21 0.54 3.05
N TRP A 90 -7.41 -0.51 3.84
CA TRP A 90 -8.76 -0.92 4.26
C TRP A 90 -9.46 0.18 5.05
N GLU A 91 -8.72 0.92 5.88
CA GLU A 91 -9.24 2.11 6.54
C GLU A 91 -9.60 3.20 5.54
N ILE A 92 -8.75 3.53 4.56
CA ILE A 92 -9.06 4.49 3.49
C ILE A 92 -10.42 4.19 2.84
N MET A 93 -10.77 2.92 2.66
CA MET A 93 -12.03 2.49 2.05
C MET A 93 -13.17 2.19 3.04
N GLY A 94 -13.06 2.65 4.28
CA GLY A 94 -14.18 2.78 5.21
C GLY A 94 -14.24 1.73 6.33
N LEU A 95 -13.20 0.90 6.48
CA LEU A 95 -13.12 -0.08 7.57
C LEU A 95 -12.39 0.50 8.79
N TYR A 96 -12.48 -0.22 9.92
CA TYR A 96 -11.67 0.01 11.11
C TYR A 96 -11.08 -1.33 11.55
N ILE A 97 -9.76 -1.38 11.70
CA ILE A 97 -9.03 -2.62 12.00
C ILE A 97 -8.49 -2.54 13.42
N ASP A 98 -9.14 -3.26 14.35
CA ASP A 98 -8.74 -3.32 15.76
C ASP A 98 -7.60 -4.31 16.01
N THR A 99 -7.46 -5.34 15.17
CA THR A 99 -6.40 -6.34 15.30
C THR A 99 -5.35 -6.16 14.21
N PRO A 100 -4.11 -5.76 14.54
CA PRO A 100 -3.06 -5.58 13.55
C PRO A 100 -2.57 -6.91 13.00
N PHE A 101 -2.10 -6.90 11.76
CA PHE A 101 -1.37 -8.03 11.20
C PHE A 101 -0.02 -8.22 11.91
N ARG A 102 0.41 -9.48 12.04
CA ARG A 102 1.65 -9.85 12.75
C ARG A 102 2.84 -9.89 11.79
N VAL A 103 3.95 -9.30 12.21
CA VAL A 103 5.27 -9.45 11.58
C VAL A 103 6.15 -10.38 12.42
N PHE A 104 7.13 -11.02 11.78
CA PHE A 104 7.94 -12.09 12.40
C PHE A 104 9.45 -11.87 12.18
N PRO A 105 10.06 -10.83 12.78
CA PRO A 105 11.47 -10.48 12.56
C PRO A 105 12.45 -11.58 12.99
N ASP A 106 12.06 -12.43 13.94
CA ASP A 106 12.85 -13.57 14.41
C ASP A 106 12.37 -14.91 13.84
N GLY A 107 11.55 -14.87 12.78
CA GLY A 107 10.89 -16.04 12.21
C GLY A 107 9.58 -16.40 12.90
N PHE A 108 8.89 -17.38 12.33
CA PHE A 108 7.61 -17.87 12.83
C PHE A 108 7.79 -18.71 14.10
N PRO A 109 6.82 -18.68 15.04
CA PRO A 109 6.85 -19.50 16.24
C PRO A 109 6.94 -20.99 15.92
N GLN A 110 7.69 -21.73 16.74
CA GLN A 110 7.93 -23.17 16.55
C GLN A 110 6.63 -23.99 16.45
N GLU A 111 5.57 -23.55 17.14
CA GLU A 111 4.25 -24.17 17.07
C GLU A 111 3.62 -24.07 15.66
N LEU A 112 3.70 -22.89 15.02
CA LEU A 112 3.22 -22.72 13.63
C LEU A 112 4.02 -23.61 12.67
N ILE A 113 5.34 -23.64 12.85
CA ILE A 113 6.23 -24.49 12.06
C ILE A 113 5.88 -25.98 12.23
N ALA A 114 5.68 -26.44 13.48
CA ALA A 114 5.32 -27.82 13.76
C ALA A 114 3.98 -28.22 13.11
N ARG A 115 2.98 -27.32 13.11
CA ARG A 115 1.69 -27.55 12.43
C ARG A 115 1.85 -27.70 10.91
N ILE A 116 2.73 -26.91 10.29
CA ILE A 116 3.06 -27.05 8.87
C ILE A 116 3.75 -28.39 8.61
N GLU A 117 4.75 -28.76 9.42
CA GLU A 117 5.45 -30.03 9.27
C GLU A 117 4.51 -31.24 9.44
N GLU A 118 3.64 -31.21 10.45
CA GLU A 118 2.68 -32.28 10.73
C GLU A 118 1.68 -32.47 9.58
N LYS A 119 1.12 -31.37 9.06
CA LYS A 119 0.15 -31.43 7.96
C LYS A 119 0.77 -31.93 6.66
N THR A 120 1.99 -31.49 6.37
CA THR A 120 2.63 -31.73 5.07
C THR A 120 3.48 -32.98 5.03
N GLY A 121 3.91 -33.50 6.19
CA GLY A 121 4.91 -34.57 6.28
C GLY A 121 6.30 -34.14 5.82
N ARG A 122 6.54 -32.84 5.61
CA ARG A 122 7.80 -32.27 5.16
C ARG A 122 8.40 -31.43 6.27
N ARG A 123 9.72 -31.51 6.45
CA ARG A 123 10.45 -30.62 7.35
C ARG A 123 10.41 -29.19 6.84
N VAL A 124 10.56 -28.21 7.72
CA VAL A 124 10.70 -26.80 7.38
C VAL A 124 12.14 -26.34 7.64
N ILE A 125 12.71 -25.61 6.68
CA ILE A 125 14.03 -24.98 6.75
C ILE A 125 13.92 -23.47 6.46
N GLY A 126 14.88 -22.68 6.95
CA GLY A 126 14.92 -21.22 6.81
C GLY A 126 14.36 -20.50 8.03
N ASN A 127 13.03 -20.39 8.12
CA ASN A 127 12.26 -19.71 9.17
C ASN A 127 12.88 -18.39 9.67
N LYS A 128 13.18 -17.47 8.75
CA LYS A 128 13.77 -16.15 9.05
C LYS A 128 13.36 -15.12 8.00
N PRO A 129 13.51 -13.80 8.28
CA PRO A 129 13.42 -12.79 7.24
C PRO A 129 14.54 -12.97 6.22
N ALA A 130 14.21 -12.97 4.93
CA ALA A 130 15.20 -13.04 3.85
C ALA A 130 14.62 -12.57 2.52
N SER A 131 15.50 -12.12 1.60
CA SER A 131 15.07 -11.98 0.21
C SER A 131 14.87 -13.37 -0.42
N GLY A 132 13.90 -13.48 -1.33
CA GLY A 132 13.62 -14.75 -2.01
C GLY A 132 14.81 -15.29 -2.81
N THR A 133 15.65 -14.41 -3.34
CA THR A 133 16.86 -14.81 -4.07
C THR A 133 17.92 -15.37 -3.12
N GLU A 134 18.15 -14.72 -1.97
CA GLU A 134 19.15 -15.18 -1.00
C GLU A 134 18.76 -16.49 -0.35
N ILE A 135 17.50 -16.64 0.08
CA ILE A 135 17.07 -17.85 0.78
C ILE A 135 17.05 -19.08 -0.12
N ILE A 136 16.70 -18.91 -1.41
CA ILE A 136 16.76 -20.00 -2.40
C ILE A 136 18.21 -20.34 -2.72
N LYS A 137 19.11 -19.35 -2.82
CA LYS A 137 20.54 -19.59 -3.00
C LYS A 137 21.16 -20.33 -1.81
N GLU A 138 20.75 -19.99 -0.59
CA GLU A 138 21.22 -20.60 0.65
C GLU A 138 20.70 -22.03 0.84
N LEU A 139 19.41 -22.25 0.64
CA LEU A 139 18.72 -23.48 1.07
C LEU A 139 18.18 -24.35 -0.08
N GLY A 140 18.28 -23.89 -1.33
CA GLY A 140 17.73 -24.59 -2.49
C GLY A 140 18.32 -25.98 -2.71
N GLU A 141 19.63 -26.15 -2.49
CA GLU A 141 20.27 -27.46 -2.62
C GLU A 141 19.82 -28.44 -1.52
N GLU A 142 19.66 -27.98 -0.29
CA GLU A 142 19.15 -28.80 0.81
C GLU A 142 17.69 -29.19 0.58
N HIS A 143 16.85 -28.24 0.15
CA HIS A 143 15.48 -28.50 -0.27
C HIS A 143 15.42 -29.59 -1.34
N MET A 144 16.24 -29.51 -2.38
CA MET A 144 16.22 -30.50 -3.45
C MET A 144 16.62 -31.91 -3.00
N LYS A 145 17.55 -32.02 -2.04
CA LYS A 145 18.02 -33.31 -1.51
C LYS A 145 17.03 -33.95 -0.54
N THR A 146 16.28 -33.14 0.22
CA THR A 146 15.49 -33.60 1.36
C THR A 146 13.98 -33.52 1.15
N GLY A 147 13.53 -32.65 0.24
CA GLY A 147 12.12 -32.30 0.07
C GLY A 147 11.55 -31.41 1.19
N ALA A 148 12.40 -30.83 2.06
CA ALA A 148 12.00 -29.91 3.13
C ALA A 148 11.55 -28.56 2.58
N LEU A 149 10.46 -27.99 3.06
CA LEU A 149 9.92 -26.70 2.61
C LEU A 149 10.80 -25.53 3.09
N ILE A 150 11.16 -24.62 2.17
CA ILE A 150 11.84 -23.37 2.55
C ILE A 150 10.76 -22.37 2.95
N VAL A 151 10.61 -22.11 4.25
CA VAL A 151 9.66 -21.13 4.78
C VAL A 151 10.43 -19.89 5.22
N TYR A 152 9.98 -18.71 4.82
CA TYR A 152 10.62 -17.43 5.16
C TYR A 152 9.61 -16.28 5.17
N THR A 153 10.02 -15.13 5.71
CA THR A 153 9.21 -13.90 5.77
C THR A 153 9.99 -12.71 5.19
N SER A 154 9.34 -11.55 5.10
CA SER A 154 9.97 -10.24 4.86
C SER A 154 9.74 -9.32 6.07
N ALA A 155 9.95 -8.01 5.89
CA ALA A 155 9.53 -6.99 6.84
C ALA A 155 7.99 -6.94 6.97
N ASP A 156 7.28 -7.13 5.86
CA ASP A 156 5.82 -7.27 5.83
C ASP A 156 5.27 -8.51 6.56
N SER A 157 3.97 -8.45 6.86
CA SER A 157 3.17 -9.57 7.38
C SER A 157 2.89 -10.64 6.31
N VAL A 158 3.92 -11.42 5.96
CA VAL A 158 3.82 -12.47 4.94
C VAL A 158 4.49 -13.77 5.35
N LEU A 159 3.92 -14.91 4.94
CA LEU A 159 4.59 -16.21 4.98
C LEU A 159 4.82 -16.70 3.56
N GLN A 160 6.09 -16.92 3.22
CA GLN A 160 6.50 -17.32 1.88
C GLN A 160 7.02 -18.75 1.92
N ILE A 161 6.58 -19.57 0.96
CA ILE A 161 6.99 -20.98 0.85
C ILE A 161 7.66 -21.18 -0.50
N ALA A 162 8.98 -21.38 -0.50
CA ALA A 162 9.74 -21.71 -1.69
C ALA A 162 9.96 -23.22 -1.80
N ALA A 163 9.72 -23.74 -3.01
CA ALA A 163 9.95 -25.14 -3.33
C ALA A 163 10.33 -25.30 -4.81
N HIS A 164 11.23 -26.24 -5.09
CA HIS A 164 11.65 -26.59 -6.44
C HIS A 164 10.55 -27.40 -7.12
N GLU A 165 10.14 -27.01 -8.33
CA GLU A 165 8.96 -27.60 -9.00
C GLU A 165 9.11 -29.12 -9.26
N ASP A 166 10.33 -29.61 -9.50
CA ASP A 166 10.60 -31.05 -9.67
C ASP A 166 10.55 -31.87 -8.36
N VAL A 167 10.49 -31.21 -7.20
CA VAL A 167 10.56 -31.85 -5.86
C VAL A 167 9.23 -31.73 -5.12
N VAL A 168 8.59 -30.56 -5.22
CA VAL A 168 7.24 -30.32 -4.74
C VAL A 168 6.42 -29.80 -5.92
N PRO A 169 5.55 -30.65 -6.52
CA PRO A 169 4.70 -30.24 -7.62
C PRO A 169 3.85 -29.02 -7.26
N LEU A 170 3.55 -28.15 -8.24
CA LEU A 170 2.82 -26.90 -8.02
C LEU A 170 1.49 -27.10 -7.28
N ASP A 171 0.69 -28.10 -7.68
CA ASP A 171 -0.59 -28.40 -7.02
C ASP A 171 -0.40 -28.77 -5.54
N GLU A 172 0.72 -29.40 -5.19
CA GLU A 172 1.05 -29.68 -3.79
C GLU A 172 1.45 -28.40 -3.06
N LEU A 173 2.34 -27.58 -3.64
CA LEU A 173 2.75 -26.30 -3.08
C LEU A 173 1.55 -25.38 -2.82
N TYR A 174 0.61 -25.32 -3.75
CA TYR A 174 -0.61 -24.53 -3.62
C TYR A 174 -1.49 -25.01 -2.47
N ARG A 175 -1.76 -26.31 -2.36
CA ARG A 175 -2.49 -26.87 -1.21
C ARG A 175 -1.80 -26.62 0.13
N ILE A 176 -0.46 -26.61 0.16
CA ILE A 176 0.31 -26.27 1.35
C ILE A 176 0.08 -24.80 1.72
N CYS A 177 0.14 -23.90 0.75
CA CYS A 177 -0.12 -22.47 0.97
C CYS A 177 -1.57 -22.19 1.40
N GLU A 178 -2.55 -22.88 0.81
CA GLU A 178 -3.97 -22.82 1.23
C GLU A 178 -4.13 -23.22 2.70
N PHE A 179 -3.53 -24.34 3.10
CA PHE A 179 -3.53 -24.75 4.51
C PHE A 179 -2.84 -23.71 5.42
N CYS A 180 -1.68 -23.20 5.01
CA CYS A 180 -1.00 -22.14 5.77
C CYS A 180 -1.90 -20.91 5.90
N ARG A 181 -2.69 -20.59 4.87
CA ARG A 181 -3.64 -19.48 4.91
C ARG A 181 -4.72 -19.73 5.95
N GLU A 182 -5.34 -20.91 5.95
CA GLU A 182 -6.38 -21.31 6.91
C GLU A 182 -5.92 -21.18 8.37
N ILE A 183 -4.69 -21.60 8.68
CA ILE A 183 -4.19 -21.63 10.07
C ILE A 183 -3.62 -20.30 10.56
N THR A 184 -3.61 -19.26 9.72
CA THR A 184 -3.02 -17.94 10.00
C THR A 184 -4.02 -16.80 9.83
N LEU A 185 -5.33 -17.09 9.83
CA LEU A 185 -6.40 -16.08 9.70
C LEU A 185 -6.60 -15.26 10.97
N GLU A 186 -6.20 -15.79 12.13
CA GLU A 186 -6.49 -15.24 13.44
C GLU A 186 -5.21 -15.16 14.30
N ASP A 187 -5.30 -14.41 15.40
CA ASP A 187 -4.27 -14.43 16.43
C ASP A 187 -4.06 -15.86 16.98
N PRO A 188 -2.82 -16.24 17.31
CA PRO A 188 -1.63 -15.40 17.42
C PRO A 188 -0.81 -15.24 16.11
N TYR A 189 -1.31 -15.69 14.96
CA TYR A 189 -0.53 -15.73 13.71
C TYR A 189 -1.15 -14.94 12.55
N MET A 190 -2.01 -13.95 12.84
CA MET A 190 -2.76 -13.22 11.82
C MET A 190 -1.83 -12.61 10.77
N LEU A 191 -1.72 -13.25 9.61
CA LEU A 191 -0.81 -12.88 8.53
C LEU A 191 -1.56 -12.20 7.39
N GLY A 192 -1.04 -11.12 6.83
CA GLY A 192 -1.66 -10.45 5.68
C GLY A 192 -1.74 -11.35 4.44
N ARG A 193 -0.67 -12.10 4.14
CA ARG A 193 -0.57 -12.91 2.91
C ARG A 193 0.28 -14.17 3.05
N ILE A 194 -0.13 -15.24 2.38
CA ILE A 194 0.71 -16.42 2.11
C ILE A 194 1.15 -16.41 0.64
N ILE A 195 2.42 -16.68 0.35
CA ILE A 195 2.95 -16.60 -1.02
C ILE A 195 3.66 -17.89 -1.41
N ALA A 196 3.17 -18.56 -2.44
CA ALA A 196 3.87 -19.65 -3.11
C ALA A 196 5.01 -19.08 -3.97
N ARG A 197 6.23 -19.59 -3.75
CA ARG A 197 7.46 -19.15 -4.42
C ARG A 197 8.15 -20.32 -5.13
N PRO A 198 7.51 -20.90 -6.16
CA PRO A 198 8.14 -21.96 -6.92
C PRO A 198 9.42 -21.49 -7.62
N PHE A 199 10.38 -22.40 -7.73
CA PHE A 199 11.65 -22.15 -8.43
C PHE A 199 12.11 -23.39 -9.20
N VAL A 200 13.01 -23.17 -10.15
CA VAL A 200 13.66 -24.20 -10.98
C VAL A 200 15.15 -23.95 -11.06
N GLY A 201 15.89 -24.92 -11.58
CA GLY A 201 17.32 -24.82 -11.88
C GLY A 201 18.15 -25.78 -11.04
N GLU A 202 19.43 -25.46 -10.87
CA GLU A 202 20.39 -26.32 -10.17
C GLU A 202 21.17 -25.51 -9.13
N PRO A 203 21.83 -26.15 -8.14
CA PRO A 203 22.67 -25.46 -7.17
C PRO A 203 23.65 -24.48 -7.83
N GLY A 204 23.59 -23.21 -7.41
CA GLY A 204 24.35 -22.12 -8.00
C GLY A 204 23.66 -21.34 -9.12
N ASN A 205 22.55 -21.85 -9.67
CA ASN A 205 21.77 -21.20 -10.73
C ASN A 205 20.25 -21.47 -10.61
N PHE A 206 19.67 -21.10 -9.47
CA PHE A 206 18.22 -21.17 -9.26
C PHE A 206 17.50 -19.94 -9.77
N THR A 207 16.31 -20.13 -10.33
CA THR A 207 15.44 -19.06 -10.84
C THR A 207 14.01 -19.26 -10.34
N ARG A 208 13.41 -18.23 -9.76
CA ARG A 208 11.98 -18.22 -9.40
C ARG A 208 11.12 -18.24 -10.67
N THR A 209 10.03 -19.01 -10.67
CA THR A 209 9.15 -19.10 -11.83
C THR A 209 8.02 -18.08 -11.78
N ALA A 210 7.29 -17.95 -12.90
CA ALA A 210 6.09 -17.15 -12.98
C ALA A 210 4.88 -17.81 -12.30
N ASN A 211 4.99 -19.06 -11.83
CA ASN A 211 3.93 -19.83 -11.17
C ASN A 211 3.68 -19.39 -9.71
N ARG A 212 4.11 -18.18 -9.36
CA ARG A 212 3.79 -17.54 -8.07
C ARG A 212 2.28 -17.48 -7.89
N HIS A 213 1.82 -17.83 -6.69
CA HIS A 213 0.43 -17.66 -6.29
C HIS A 213 0.36 -17.05 -4.90
N ASP A 214 -0.59 -16.16 -4.67
CA ASP A 214 -0.72 -15.38 -3.45
C ASP A 214 -2.09 -15.63 -2.83
N TYR A 215 -2.15 -15.82 -1.52
CA TYR A 215 -3.36 -16.03 -0.73
C TYR A 215 -3.49 -14.88 0.26
N ALA A 216 -4.19 -13.83 -0.14
CA ALA A 216 -4.43 -12.65 0.68
C ALA A 216 -5.61 -12.85 1.63
N LEU A 217 -5.66 -12.08 2.72
CA LEU A 217 -6.91 -11.90 3.44
C LEU A 217 -7.82 -10.96 2.67
N LYS A 218 -9.11 -11.31 2.63
CA LYS A 218 -10.16 -10.37 2.23
C LYS A 218 -10.30 -9.28 3.30
N PRO A 219 -10.68 -8.05 2.92
CA PRO A 219 -11.12 -7.04 3.87
C PRO A 219 -12.16 -7.61 4.85
N PHE A 220 -12.06 -7.27 6.13
CA PHE A 220 -12.92 -7.84 7.19
C PHE A 220 -14.40 -7.42 7.11
N GLY A 221 -14.74 -6.56 6.17
CA GLY A 221 -16.11 -6.18 5.85
C GLY A 221 -16.22 -5.57 4.46
N PRO A 222 -17.46 -5.33 3.97
CA PRO A 222 -17.67 -4.65 2.71
C PRO A 222 -17.07 -3.24 2.72
N THR A 223 -16.28 -2.93 1.71
CA THR A 223 -15.62 -1.64 1.56
C THR A 223 -16.45 -0.66 0.72
N THR A 224 -16.05 0.61 0.67
CA THR A 224 -16.60 1.59 -0.27
C THR A 224 -16.46 1.13 -1.72
N MET A 225 -15.40 0.39 -2.07
CA MET A 225 -15.24 -0.19 -3.41
C MET A 225 -16.35 -1.21 -3.72
N ASN A 226 -16.73 -2.06 -2.74
CA ASN A 226 -17.87 -2.97 -2.91
C ASN A 226 -19.17 -2.18 -3.17
N ALA A 227 -19.43 -1.13 -2.38
CA ALA A 227 -20.63 -0.31 -2.55
C ALA A 227 -20.72 0.37 -3.93
N LEU A 228 -19.59 0.84 -4.48
CA LEU A 228 -19.51 1.39 -5.83
C LEU A 228 -19.84 0.33 -6.90
N LYS A 229 -19.15 -0.82 -6.84
CA LYS A 229 -19.35 -1.92 -7.79
C LYS A 229 -20.78 -2.44 -7.78
N ASP A 230 -21.36 -2.63 -6.60
CA ASP A 230 -22.73 -3.13 -6.43
C ASP A 230 -23.78 -2.16 -6.98
N ALA A 231 -23.46 -0.85 -6.98
CA ALA A 231 -24.28 0.20 -7.58
C ALA A 231 -24.03 0.40 -9.09
N GLY A 232 -23.11 -0.37 -9.70
CA GLY A 232 -22.81 -0.33 -11.12
C GLY A 232 -21.82 0.76 -11.55
N PHE A 233 -21.06 1.34 -10.62
CA PHE A 233 -19.96 2.25 -10.93
C PHE A 233 -18.68 1.49 -11.28
N ASP A 234 -17.81 2.14 -12.05
CA ASP A 234 -16.48 1.63 -12.35
C ASP A 234 -15.56 1.74 -11.13
N VAL A 235 -14.81 0.68 -10.85
CA VAL A 235 -13.74 0.66 -9.83
C VAL A 235 -12.49 0.07 -10.49
N ILE A 236 -11.67 0.97 -11.01
CA ILE A 236 -10.45 0.66 -11.76
C ILE A 236 -9.28 0.66 -10.77
N ALA A 237 -8.79 -0.52 -10.42
CA ALA A 237 -7.63 -0.71 -9.55
C ALA A 237 -6.33 -0.69 -10.37
N LEU A 238 -5.39 0.19 -10.03
CA LEU A 238 -4.07 0.26 -10.64
C LEU A 238 -2.97 -0.13 -9.66
N GLY A 239 -2.00 -0.91 -10.13
CA GLY A 239 -0.89 -1.41 -9.31
C GLY A 239 -1.33 -2.49 -8.33
N LYS A 240 -0.90 -2.38 -7.07
CA LYS A 240 -1.18 -3.39 -6.03
C LYS A 240 -2.60 -3.32 -5.45
N ILE A 241 -3.43 -2.35 -5.83
CA ILE A 241 -4.77 -2.15 -5.23
C ILE A 241 -5.61 -3.44 -5.30
N SER A 242 -5.71 -4.09 -6.46
CA SER A 242 -6.51 -5.33 -6.55
C SER A 242 -5.99 -6.44 -5.61
N ASP A 243 -4.68 -6.52 -5.39
CA ASP A 243 -4.10 -7.54 -4.51
C ASP A 243 -4.32 -7.19 -3.03
N ILE A 244 -4.29 -5.89 -2.66
CA ILE A 244 -4.51 -5.39 -1.30
C ILE A 244 -5.95 -5.64 -0.83
N TYR A 245 -6.92 -5.51 -1.73
CA TYR A 245 -8.34 -5.76 -1.45
C TYR A 245 -8.81 -7.17 -1.83
N ASP A 246 -7.92 -8.08 -2.23
CA ASP A 246 -8.26 -9.42 -2.74
C ASP A 246 -9.37 -9.39 -3.83
N GLY A 247 -9.30 -8.38 -4.70
CA GLY A 247 -10.27 -8.15 -5.78
C GLY A 247 -11.66 -7.66 -5.34
N GLU A 248 -11.89 -7.47 -4.03
CA GLU A 248 -13.17 -6.98 -3.51
C GLU A 248 -13.50 -5.59 -4.04
N GLY A 249 -14.70 -5.43 -4.58
CA GLY A 249 -15.15 -4.17 -5.17
C GLY A 249 -14.49 -3.79 -6.50
N VAL A 250 -13.48 -4.52 -6.99
CA VAL A 250 -12.80 -4.19 -8.26
C VAL A 250 -13.65 -4.59 -9.47
N THR A 251 -13.79 -3.70 -10.45
CA THR A 251 -14.41 -4.00 -11.75
C THR A 251 -13.36 -4.23 -12.84
N ARG A 252 -12.22 -3.54 -12.77
CA ARG A 252 -11.07 -3.71 -13.67
C ARG A 252 -9.76 -3.55 -12.90
N ALA A 253 -8.83 -4.49 -13.08
CA ALA A 253 -7.48 -4.42 -12.50
C ALA A 253 -6.42 -4.19 -13.59
N ILE A 254 -5.53 -3.23 -13.38
CA ILE A 254 -4.41 -2.88 -14.25
C ILE A 254 -3.11 -3.02 -13.46
N ARG A 255 -2.30 -4.02 -13.79
CA ARG A 255 -1.00 -4.24 -13.13
C ARG A 255 0.03 -3.20 -13.58
N THR A 256 0.94 -2.87 -12.68
CA THR A 256 2.06 -1.95 -12.91
C THR A 256 3.39 -2.60 -12.54
N GLN A 257 4.48 -2.12 -13.12
CA GLN A 257 5.85 -2.62 -12.87
C GLN A 257 6.72 -1.67 -12.03
N SER A 258 6.37 -0.38 -12.00
CA SER A 258 7.07 0.67 -11.27
C SER A 258 6.14 1.87 -11.05
N ASN A 259 6.59 2.88 -10.30
CA ASN A 259 5.86 4.12 -10.10
C ASN A 259 5.62 4.86 -11.43
N MET A 260 6.61 4.89 -12.34
CA MET A 260 6.46 5.55 -13.64
C MET A 260 5.44 4.84 -14.54
N ASP A 261 5.45 3.51 -14.57
CA ASP A 261 4.41 2.74 -15.26
C ASP A 261 3.03 2.95 -14.62
N GLY A 262 2.96 3.07 -13.28
CA GLY A 262 1.74 3.45 -12.57
C GLY A 262 1.16 4.79 -13.02
N MET A 263 2.02 5.81 -13.15
CA MET A 263 1.63 7.11 -13.70
C MET A 263 1.20 7.01 -15.17
N ASP A 264 1.88 6.21 -16.00
CA ASP A 264 1.46 5.96 -17.38
C ASP A 264 0.07 5.33 -17.45
N LYS A 265 -0.22 4.34 -16.59
CA LYS A 265 -1.54 3.72 -16.53
C LYS A 265 -2.62 4.69 -16.03
N LEU A 266 -2.32 5.54 -15.05
CA LEU A 266 -3.25 6.58 -14.59
C LEU A 266 -3.57 7.57 -15.72
N VAL A 267 -2.55 8.02 -16.45
CA VAL A 267 -2.70 8.90 -17.62
C VAL A 267 -3.60 8.25 -18.67
N ASN A 268 -3.40 6.97 -18.98
CA ASN A 268 -4.27 6.24 -19.90
C ASN A 268 -5.73 6.16 -19.39
N VAL A 269 -5.94 5.95 -18.08
CA VAL A 269 -7.28 5.91 -17.48
C VAL A 269 -7.96 7.28 -17.51
N LEU A 270 -7.21 8.37 -17.39
CA LEU A 270 -7.75 9.74 -17.53
C LEU A 270 -8.28 10.01 -18.95
N ASP A 271 -7.69 9.40 -19.97
CA ASP A 271 -8.12 9.49 -21.38
C ASP A 271 -9.34 8.60 -21.71
N GLU A 272 -9.75 7.71 -20.79
CA GLU A 272 -10.89 6.80 -20.95
C GLU A 272 -12.19 7.38 -20.34
N PRO A 273 -13.35 7.20 -20.99
CA PRO A 273 -14.63 7.52 -20.36
C PRO A 273 -15.01 6.43 -19.36
N PHE A 274 -15.22 6.81 -18.10
CA PHE A 274 -15.77 5.96 -17.04
C PHE A 274 -16.53 6.81 -16.03
N ASN A 275 -17.33 6.17 -15.17
CA ASN A 275 -18.03 6.85 -14.08
C ASN A 275 -17.82 6.07 -12.78
N GLY A 276 -17.07 6.64 -11.85
CA GLY A 276 -16.66 5.94 -10.62
C GLY A 276 -15.26 6.30 -10.15
N LEU A 277 -14.53 5.30 -9.66
CA LEU A 277 -13.23 5.44 -9.01
C LEU A 277 -12.11 4.81 -9.86
N SER A 278 -11.03 5.56 -10.08
CA SER A 278 -9.72 4.98 -10.40
C SER A 278 -8.81 5.09 -9.19
N PHE A 279 -8.24 3.99 -8.74
CA PHE A 279 -7.47 3.91 -7.51
C PHE A 279 -6.09 3.35 -7.80
N LEU A 280 -5.06 4.19 -7.67
CA LEU A 280 -3.66 3.86 -7.92
C LEU A 280 -2.89 3.75 -6.61
N ASN A 281 -2.10 2.68 -6.48
CA ASN A 281 -1.02 2.60 -5.50
C ASN A 281 0.36 2.73 -6.20
N LEU A 282 1.18 3.68 -5.75
CA LEU A 282 2.57 3.88 -6.17
C LEU A 282 3.53 3.29 -5.12
N VAL A 283 3.90 2.03 -5.31
CA VAL A 283 4.52 1.19 -4.28
C VAL A 283 6.06 1.27 -4.19
N ASP A 284 6.75 1.86 -5.16
CA ASP A 284 8.22 1.84 -5.16
C ASP A 284 8.78 2.60 -3.95
N PHE A 285 8.09 3.65 -3.50
CA PHE A 285 8.38 4.43 -2.30
C PHE A 285 8.66 3.55 -1.09
N ASP A 286 7.74 2.64 -0.81
CA ASP A 286 7.83 1.69 0.29
C ASP A 286 8.84 0.56 -0.01
N ALA A 287 8.60 -0.18 -1.09
CA ALA A 287 9.26 -1.46 -1.35
C ALA A 287 10.73 -1.33 -1.80
N LEU A 288 11.09 -0.23 -2.47
CA LEU A 288 12.44 0.00 -2.98
C LEU A 288 13.25 0.95 -2.11
N TYR A 289 12.62 1.83 -1.33
CA TYR A 289 13.34 2.88 -0.62
C TYR A 289 13.08 2.91 0.89
N GLY A 290 11.83 2.93 1.34
CA GLY A 290 11.44 2.97 2.76
C GLY A 290 12.03 1.81 3.56
N HIS A 291 11.64 0.57 3.23
CA HIS A 291 12.14 -0.65 3.89
C HIS A 291 13.65 -0.84 3.76
N ARG A 292 14.26 -0.25 2.72
CA ARG A 292 15.71 -0.33 2.45
C ARG A 292 16.50 0.79 3.10
N ARG A 293 15.83 1.72 3.78
CA ARG A 293 16.43 2.88 4.43
C ARG A 293 17.32 3.68 3.48
N ASP A 294 16.79 3.96 2.28
CA ASP A 294 17.48 4.72 1.23
C ASP A 294 16.81 6.10 1.02
N PRO A 295 17.18 7.12 1.82
CA PRO A 295 16.59 8.46 1.70
C PRO A 295 16.92 9.14 0.36
N GLN A 296 18.05 8.79 -0.27
CA GLN A 296 18.48 9.42 -1.52
C GLN A 296 17.64 8.91 -2.71
N GLY A 297 17.43 7.59 -2.77
CA GLY A 297 16.55 6.95 -3.74
C GLY A 297 15.08 7.35 -3.53
N TYR A 298 14.62 7.41 -2.28
CA TYR A 298 13.26 7.85 -1.96
C TYR A 298 13.02 9.29 -2.44
N GLY A 299 13.95 10.21 -2.13
CA GLY A 299 13.88 11.58 -2.60
C GLY A 299 13.85 11.71 -4.12
N GLN A 300 14.65 10.90 -4.84
CA GLN A 300 14.61 10.90 -6.30
C GLN A 300 13.26 10.43 -6.84
N ALA A 301 12.72 9.34 -6.30
CA ALA A 301 11.43 8.81 -6.72
C ALA A 301 10.29 9.82 -6.49
N LEU A 302 10.35 10.61 -5.41
CA LEU A 302 9.38 11.67 -5.13
C LEU A 302 9.45 12.80 -6.16
N GLU A 303 10.66 13.23 -6.55
CA GLU A 303 10.86 14.23 -7.60
C GLU A 303 10.42 13.71 -8.98
N ASP A 304 10.69 12.44 -9.29
CA ASP A 304 10.24 11.80 -10.52
C ASP A 304 8.71 11.72 -10.60
N TYR A 305 8.05 11.38 -9.48
CA TYR A 305 6.58 11.43 -9.37
C TYR A 305 6.04 12.86 -9.57
N ASP A 306 6.62 13.85 -8.89
CA ASP A 306 6.18 15.25 -8.99
C ASP A 306 6.25 15.75 -10.45
N ALA A 307 7.29 15.35 -11.19
CA ALA A 307 7.47 15.70 -12.59
C ALA A 307 6.38 15.14 -13.52
N ARG A 308 5.65 14.09 -13.12
CA ARG A 308 4.54 13.49 -13.88
C ARG A 308 3.18 14.14 -13.64
N LEU A 309 3.02 14.90 -12.55
CA LEU A 309 1.74 15.55 -12.20
C LEU A 309 1.17 16.52 -13.26
N PRO A 310 1.97 17.27 -14.04
CA PRO A 310 1.44 18.11 -15.12
C PRO A 310 0.62 17.31 -16.15
N GLU A 311 1.03 16.09 -16.51
CA GLU A 311 0.31 15.24 -17.46
C GLU A 311 -1.07 14.83 -16.93
N VAL A 312 -1.20 14.68 -15.60
CA VAL A 312 -2.47 14.40 -14.91
C VAL A 312 -3.35 15.64 -14.96
N PHE A 313 -2.82 16.80 -14.56
CA PHE A 313 -3.59 18.05 -14.51
C PHE A 313 -4.15 18.46 -15.88
N GLU A 314 -3.38 18.26 -16.95
CA GLU A 314 -3.80 18.60 -18.32
C GLU A 314 -4.96 17.74 -18.84
N ARG A 315 -5.16 16.53 -18.31
CA ARG A 315 -6.22 15.60 -18.73
C ARG A 315 -7.46 15.65 -17.85
N MET A 316 -7.34 16.23 -16.65
CA MET A 316 -8.48 16.41 -15.77
C MET A 316 -9.44 17.45 -16.34
N THR A 317 -10.72 17.17 -16.17
CA THR A 317 -11.84 18.04 -16.50
C THR A 317 -12.49 18.58 -15.23
N GLU A 318 -13.44 19.49 -15.37
CA GLU A 318 -14.21 19.95 -14.21
C GLU A 318 -15.00 18.81 -13.54
N ASP A 319 -15.29 17.70 -14.22
CA ASP A 319 -16.02 16.57 -13.64
C ASP A 319 -15.14 15.63 -12.79
N ASP A 320 -13.85 15.93 -12.66
CA ASP A 320 -12.88 15.07 -12.00
C ASP A 320 -12.44 15.62 -10.64
N LEU A 321 -12.21 14.70 -9.71
CA LEU A 321 -11.58 14.95 -8.41
C LEU A 321 -10.33 14.09 -8.28
N LEU A 322 -9.17 14.71 -8.04
CA LEU A 322 -7.94 14.04 -7.68
C LEU A 322 -7.76 14.09 -6.16
N ILE A 323 -7.54 12.94 -5.54
CA ILE A 323 -7.17 12.79 -4.14
C ILE A 323 -5.77 12.16 -4.09
N VAL A 324 -4.81 12.84 -3.50
CA VAL A 324 -3.45 12.32 -3.26
C VAL A 324 -3.25 12.15 -1.76
N THR A 325 -2.81 10.96 -1.36
CA THR A 325 -2.53 10.64 0.03
C THR A 325 -1.46 9.55 0.18
N ALA A 326 -1.25 9.04 1.40
CA ALA A 326 -0.48 7.84 1.70
C ALA A 326 -1.30 6.95 2.64
N ASP A 327 -0.81 5.77 2.96
CA ASP A 327 -1.47 4.78 3.83
C ASP A 327 -0.73 4.52 5.15
N HIS A 328 0.53 4.96 5.27
CA HIS A 328 1.32 5.00 6.52
C HIS A 328 2.61 5.82 6.25
N GLY A 329 3.55 5.82 7.21
CA GLY A 329 4.93 6.26 7.01
C GLY A 329 5.89 5.07 6.81
N ASN A 330 7.07 5.32 6.26
CA ASN A 330 8.20 4.39 6.27
C ASN A 330 9.50 5.20 6.17
N ASP A 331 9.85 5.86 7.27
CA ASP A 331 10.95 6.81 7.32
C ASP A 331 12.29 6.15 6.96
N PRO A 332 12.94 6.52 5.84
CA PRO A 332 14.13 5.83 5.37
C PRO A 332 15.38 6.16 6.19
N THR A 333 15.29 7.05 7.18
CA THR A 333 16.37 7.35 8.12
C THR A 333 16.19 6.66 9.46
N TYR A 334 15.06 5.98 9.65
CA TYR A 334 14.72 5.33 10.92
C TYR A 334 15.42 3.98 11.10
N ARG A 335 15.41 3.49 12.34
CA ARG A 335 15.98 2.18 12.68
C ARG A 335 15.12 1.02 12.16
N GLY A 336 15.71 -0.17 12.12
CA GLY A 336 15.02 -1.38 11.66
C GLY A 336 14.62 -1.28 10.19
N THR A 337 13.61 -2.05 9.80
CA THR A 337 13.10 -2.13 8.42
C THR A 337 11.59 -2.05 8.35
N ASP A 338 10.88 -1.83 9.46
CA ASP A 338 9.43 -1.77 9.52
C ASP A 338 8.89 -0.37 9.15
N HIS A 339 7.60 -0.28 8.90
CA HIS A 339 6.89 0.99 8.71
C HIS A 339 6.96 1.89 9.94
N THR A 340 6.60 3.16 9.78
CA THR A 340 6.54 4.15 10.85
C THR A 340 5.12 4.71 10.99
N ARG A 341 4.63 4.81 12.23
CA ARG A 341 3.30 5.31 12.56
C ARG A 341 3.26 6.84 12.45
N GLU A 342 2.85 7.31 11.29
CA GLU A 342 2.83 8.72 10.92
C GLU A 342 1.43 9.20 10.50
N TYR A 343 1.22 10.52 10.56
CA TYR A 343 0.18 11.13 9.74
C TYR A 343 0.50 10.92 8.25
N VAL A 344 -0.54 10.90 7.43
CA VAL A 344 -0.39 10.92 5.96
C VAL A 344 -0.92 12.24 5.39
N PRO A 345 -0.30 12.79 4.32
CA PRO A 345 -0.80 14.02 3.70
C PRO A 345 -2.14 13.76 3.00
N LEU A 346 -2.99 14.78 2.89
CA LEU A 346 -4.20 14.74 2.08
C LEU A 346 -4.27 16.00 1.22
N LEU A 347 -4.24 15.81 -0.10
CA LEU A 347 -4.43 16.86 -1.09
C LEU A 347 -5.62 16.50 -1.97
N VAL A 348 -6.57 17.43 -2.13
CA VAL A 348 -7.81 17.22 -2.87
C VAL A 348 -7.98 18.33 -3.90
N TYR A 349 -7.84 17.97 -5.17
CA TYR A 349 -7.78 18.90 -6.29
C TYR A 349 -8.85 18.61 -7.34
N SER A 350 -9.40 19.67 -7.93
CA SER A 350 -10.23 19.61 -9.13
C SER A 350 -10.02 20.90 -9.93
N PRO A 351 -10.07 20.85 -11.27
CA PRO A 351 -10.14 22.06 -12.11
C PRO A 351 -11.29 23.01 -11.75
N ARG A 352 -12.33 22.54 -11.04
CA ARG A 352 -13.44 23.39 -10.56
C ARG A 352 -13.05 24.36 -9.45
N PHE A 353 -11.93 24.14 -8.75
CA PHE A 353 -11.50 24.98 -7.64
C PHE A 353 -10.81 26.26 -8.13
N HIS A 354 -11.53 27.05 -8.95
CA HIS A 354 -11.03 28.30 -9.57
C HIS A 354 -10.51 29.33 -8.55
N GLY A 355 -11.02 29.29 -7.31
CA GLY A 355 -10.57 30.14 -6.20
C GLY A 355 -9.32 29.63 -5.47
N GLY A 356 -8.78 28.48 -5.87
CA GLY A 356 -7.85 27.69 -5.07
C GLY A 356 -8.55 26.91 -3.96
N GLY A 357 -7.81 26.00 -3.34
CA GLY A 357 -8.28 25.28 -2.15
C GLY A 357 -7.88 25.96 -0.85
N ARG A 358 -8.27 25.33 0.25
CA ARG A 358 -8.00 25.80 1.62
C ARG A 358 -7.73 24.62 2.54
N GLU A 359 -7.24 24.94 3.74
CA GLU A 359 -7.05 23.95 4.78
C GLU A 359 -8.38 23.29 5.16
N LEU A 360 -8.39 21.96 5.18
CA LEU A 360 -9.46 21.15 5.75
C LEU A 360 -9.12 20.82 7.21
N PRO A 361 -10.13 20.58 8.07
CA PRO A 361 -9.90 20.02 9.39
C PRO A 361 -9.08 18.71 9.31
N LEU A 362 -8.25 18.44 10.32
CA LEU A 362 -7.54 17.17 10.45
C LEU A 362 -8.52 16.00 10.33
N ARG A 363 -8.24 15.05 9.44
CA ARG A 363 -9.05 13.83 9.31
C ARG A 363 -8.64 12.85 10.41
N ARG A 364 -9.59 12.38 11.22
CA ARG A 364 -9.31 11.54 12.40
C ARG A 364 -9.28 10.04 12.08
N THR A 365 -9.57 9.69 10.84
CA THR A 365 -9.49 8.36 10.27
C THR A 365 -9.27 8.49 8.78
N PHE A 366 -8.57 7.55 8.16
CA PHE A 366 -8.42 7.51 6.71
C PHE A 366 -9.74 7.22 6.00
N ALA A 367 -10.71 6.61 6.72
CA ALA A 367 -12.05 6.32 6.24
C ALA A 367 -12.84 7.54 5.77
N ASP A 368 -12.39 8.75 6.11
CA ASP A 368 -12.95 10.01 5.60
C ASP A 368 -12.84 10.10 4.05
N ILE A 369 -11.83 9.46 3.44
CA ILE A 369 -11.74 9.33 1.97
C ILE A 369 -12.88 8.45 1.45
N GLY A 370 -13.02 7.22 1.95
CA GLY A 370 -14.09 6.31 1.57
C GLY A 370 -15.48 6.93 1.77
N ALA A 371 -15.70 7.61 2.89
CA ALA A 371 -16.94 8.35 3.15
C ALA A 371 -17.19 9.45 2.10
N THR A 372 -16.16 10.18 1.69
CA THR A 372 -16.28 11.23 0.65
C THR A 372 -16.58 10.64 -0.73
N VAL A 373 -15.93 9.51 -1.07
CA VAL A 373 -16.20 8.79 -2.31
C VAL A 373 -17.63 8.25 -2.32
N ALA A 374 -18.09 7.65 -1.22
CA ALA A 374 -19.44 7.12 -1.09
C ALA A 374 -20.52 8.21 -1.22
N ASP A 375 -20.32 9.34 -0.54
CA ASP A 375 -21.20 10.51 -0.59
C ASP A 375 -21.29 11.09 -2.02
N ASN A 376 -20.16 11.21 -2.71
CA ASN A 376 -20.14 11.71 -4.09
C ASN A 376 -20.99 10.85 -5.02
N PHE A 377 -20.86 9.53 -4.97
CA PHE A 377 -21.58 8.63 -5.86
C PHE A 377 -22.98 8.24 -5.35
N GLY A 378 -23.38 8.70 -4.16
CA GLY A 378 -24.67 8.41 -3.56
C GLY A 378 -24.89 6.93 -3.26
N VAL A 379 -23.81 6.21 -2.93
CA VAL A 379 -23.85 4.79 -2.55
C VAL A 379 -23.96 4.63 -1.04
N LYS A 380 -24.04 3.39 -0.55
CA LYS A 380 -24.08 3.12 0.90
C LYS A 380 -22.83 3.70 1.58
N MET A 381 -23.05 4.58 2.56
CA MET A 381 -21.97 5.13 3.39
C MET A 381 -21.26 4.02 4.18
N PRO A 382 -19.93 4.08 4.33
CA PRO A 382 -19.19 3.20 5.22
C PRO A 382 -19.61 3.40 6.68
N GLU A 383 -19.32 2.41 7.53
CA GLU A 383 -19.58 2.49 8.98
C GLU A 383 -18.69 3.52 9.68
N HIS A 384 -17.47 3.69 9.17
CA HIS A 384 -16.48 4.64 9.68
C HIS A 384 -16.19 5.73 8.64
N GLY A 385 -15.78 6.91 9.13
CA GLY A 385 -15.44 8.06 8.30
C GLY A 385 -16.54 9.11 8.22
N THR A 386 -16.12 10.34 7.96
CA THR A 386 -16.96 11.53 7.75
C THR A 386 -16.61 12.13 6.40
N SER A 387 -17.59 12.29 5.51
CA SER A 387 -17.36 12.93 4.21
C SER A 387 -16.92 14.39 4.38
N PHE A 388 -15.95 14.82 3.58
CA PHE A 388 -15.56 16.22 3.42
C PHE A 388 -16.04 16.82 2.11
N LEU A 389 -16.89 16.11 1.35
CA LEU A 389 -17.38 16.57 0.03
C LEU A 389 -18.03 17.96 0.09
N ALA A 390 -18.85 18.22 1.11
CA ALA A 390 -19.53 19.50 1.30
C ALA A 390 -18.57 20.69 1.57
N GLU A 391 -17.32 20.40 1.94
CA GLU A 391 -16.28 21.41 2.15
C GLU A 391 -15.62 21.84 0.84
N LEU A 392 -15.71 21.01 -0.20
CA LEU A 392 -15.16 21.18 -1.54
C LEU A 392 -16.09 22.04 -2.39
N LYS A 393 -15.78 23.33 -2.48
CA LYS A 393 -16.53 24.35 -3.20
C LYS A 393 -15.81 24.83 -4.45
#